data_AF-A6DL52-F1
#
_entry.id   AF-A6DL52-F1
#
_cell.length_a   1.000
_cell.length_b   1.000
_cell.length_c   1.000
_cell.angle_alpha   90.00
_cell.angle_beta   90.00
_cell.angle_gamma   90.00
#
_symmetry.space_group_name_H-M   'P 1'
#
loop_
_entity.id
_entity.type
_entity.pdbx_description
1 polymer ?
#
loop_
_entity_poly.entity_id
_entity_poly.type
_entity_poly.pdbx_seq_one_letter_code
_entity_poly.pdbx_strand_id
1 'polypeptide(L)'
;MDVNPSLLKIYLTIKRSKFHDEEVVYEDIFISFSMLYAQAAVDIEGSMLILGAYVTNDPNDKLQLDPALNSIDSSIREVSELLADSGYYSEGAVTKIESDETQNTEVYCDVERTPHGRTVADLEKRDDLEYSPQGLTPKEAMRQKLQTTRGRECYKLRKQTVEPAFGIIKEVLGFRQFFLRGIEKVNLEWDLLSIAYNLKRIFKLTKGNGLSPFDKKFFIGA
;
A
#
# COMPACT_ATOMS: atom_id res chain seq x y z
N MET A 1 -28.92 -5.16 -5.50
CA MET A 1 -27.94 -4.23 -6.10
C MET A 1 -26.92 -3.99 -5.00
N ASP A 2 -25.95 -4.89 -4.89
CA ASP A 2 -24.92 -4.77 -3.86
C ASP A 2 -23.90 -3.76 -4.37
N VAL A 3 -23.86 -2.60 -3.72
CA VAL A 3 -22.75 -1.66 -3.84
C VAL A 3 -21.56 -2.40 -3.27
N ASN A 4 -20.72 -2.97 -4.13
CA ASN A 4 -19.52 -3.68 -3.70
C ASN A 4 -18.52 -2.64 -3.16
N PRO A 5 -18.29 -2.55 -1.85
CA PRO A 5 -17.46 -1.50 -1.27
C PRO A 5 -15.99 -1.74 -1.64
N SER A 6 -15.44 -0.85 -2.46
CA SER A 6 -14.07 -0.93 -2.98
C SER A 6 -13.03 -0.78 -1.88
N LEU A 7 -12.34 -1.89 -1.59
CA LEU A 7 -11.29 -1.97 -0.57
C LEU A 7 -9.91 -1.59 -1.12
N LEU A 8 -9.20 -0.74 -0.38
CA LEU A 8 -7.81 -0.37 -0.65
C LEU A 8 -6.91 -0.78 0.51
N LYS A 9 -5.69 -1.23 0.21
CA LYS A 9 -4.66 -1.38 1.25
C LYS A 9 -3.40 -0.56 0.93
N ILE A 10 -2.88 0.12 1.94
CA ILE A 10 -1.65 0.93 1.89
C ILE A 10 -0.50 0.21 2.60
N TYR A 11 0.69 0.20 2.01
CA TYR A 11 1.89 -0.39 2.63
C TYR A 11 3.23 0.15 2.09
N LEU A 12 4.23 0.22 3.00
CA LEU A 12 5.60 0.70 2.76
C LEU A 12 6.63 -0.33 3.22
N THR A 13 7.68 -0.53 2.41
CA THR A 13 9.11 -0.36 2.78
C THR A 13 9.99 -1.20 1.86
N ILE A 14 10.63 -0.54 0.89
CA ILE A 14 11.87 -1.00 0.26
C ILE A 14 12.99 -0.12 0.82
N LYS A 15 13.92 -0.69 1.61
CA LYS A 15 15.06 0.03 2.19
C LYS A 15 16.32 -0.12 1.34
N ARG A 16 17.01 1.04 1.20
CA ARG A 16 18.37 1.35 0.72
C ARG A 16 18.62 1.31 -0.79
N SER A 17 18.92 2.50 -1.33
CA SER A 17 20.18 2.64 -2.07
C SER A 17 21.19 3.34 -1.15
N LYS A 18 22.41 2.81 -1.07
CA LYS A 18 23.58 3.47 -0.48
C LYS A 18 24.42 3.90 -1.67
N PHE A 19 24.70 5.19 -1.83
CA PHE A 19 25.66 5.64 -2.84
C PHE A 19 26.74 6.51 -2.21
N HIS A 20 27.98 6.23 -2.59
CA HIS A 20 29.14 7.10 -2.39
C HIS A 20 29.19 8.06 -3.59
N ASP A 21 29.45 9.33 -3.31
CA ASP A 21 29.74 10.33 -4.31
C ASP A 21 31.26 10.38 -4.51
N GLU A 22 31.75 10.07 -5.72
CA GLU A 22 33.13 10.37 -6.11
C GLU A 22 33.18 11.78 -6.75
N GLU A 23 33.72 12.69 -5.94
CA GLU A 23 34.44 13.96 -6.17
C GLU A 23 34.08 14.93 -7.33
N VAL A 24 33.69 16.16 -6.95
CA VAL A 24 34.48 17.40 -7.19
C VAL A 24 34.32 18.34 -5.97
N VAL A 25 35.45 18.93 -5.55
CA VAL A 25 35.74 19.65 -4.29
C VAL A 25 35.26 21.11 -4.30
N TYR A 26 34.63 21.61 -3.21
CA TYR A 26 35.12 22.71 -2.34
C TYR A 26 34.07 23.10 -1.25
N GLU A 27 34.56 23.07 -0.01
CA GLU A 27 34.04 23.62 1.26
C GLU A 27 32.68 23.15 1.82
N ASP A 28 32.77 22.43 2.96
CA ASP A 28 31.73 22.18 3.97
C ASP A 28 30.39 21.56 3.51
N ILE A 29 30.44 20.47 2.73
CA ILE A 29 29.25 19.66 2.46
C ILE A 29 29.13 18.54 3.51
N PHE A 30 28.25 18.78 4.48
CA PHE A 30 27.64 17.73 5.28
C PHE A 30 27.02 16.69 4.32
N ILE A 31 27.60 15.49 4.23
CA ILE A 31 27.06 14.40 3.40
C ILE A 31 25.71 14.01 3.99
N SER A 32 24.63 14.57 3.44
CA SER A 32 23.26 14.29 3.89
C SER A 32 22.80 12.97 3.28
N PHE A 33 22.80 11.91 4.08
CA PHE A 33 22.25 10.63 3.70
C PHE A 33 20.71 10.69 3.71
N SER A 34 20.08 10.99 2.57
CA SER A 34 18.61 10.99 2.48
C SER A 34 18.10 9.59 2.12
N MET A 35 17.40 8.94 3.05
CA MET A 35 16.68 7.69 2.77
C MET A 35 15.34 8.01 2.10
N LEU A 36 15.09 7.39 0.94
CA LEU A 36 13.81 7.46 0.25
C LEU A 36 13.03 6.16 0.42
N TYR A 37 11.71 6.28 0.53
CA TYR A 37 10.78 5.22 0.83
C TYR A 37 9.66 5.19 -0.22
N ALA A 38 9.49 4.05 -0.89
CA ALA A 38 8.50 3.84 -1.96
C ALA A 38 7.17 3.31 -1.43
N GLN A 39 6.12 4.11 -1.57
CA GLN A 39 4.76 3.89 -1.08
C GLN A 39 3.87 3.40 -2.21
N ALA A 40 3.00 2.42 -1.95
CA ALA A 40 1.95 2.03 -2.90
C ALA A 40 0.63 1.73 -2.20
N ALA A 41 -0.43 2.11 -2.89
CA ALA A 41 -1.81 1.79 -2.57
C ALA A 41 -2.30 0.73 -3.57
N VAL A 42 -2.66 -0.45 -3.07
CA VAL A 42 -2.95 -1.64 -3.89
C VAL A 42 -4.39 -2.07 -3.67
N ASP A 43 -5.10 -2.35 -4.77
CA ASP A 43 -6.43 -2.97 -4.73
C ASP A 43 -6.38 -4.36 -4.08
N ILE A 44 -7.37 -4.67 -3.24
CA ILE A 44 -7.47 -5.96 -2.58
C ILE A 44 -8.71 -6.78 -2.98
N GLU A 45 -9.56 -6.27 -3.88
CA GLU A 45 -10.75 -6.96 -4.41
C GLU A 45 -10.46 -7.90 -5.59
N GLY A 46 -9.19 -8.30 -5.77
CA GLY A 46 -8.79 -9.35 -6.69
C GLY A 46 -7.99 -8.89 -7.91
N SER A 47 -8.00 -7.59 -8.25
CA SER A 47 -7.15 -7.10 -9.34
C SER A 47 -5.68 -7.06 -8.90
N MET A 48 -5.41 -6.72 -7.64
CA MET A 48 -4.07 -6.49 -7.09
C MET A 48 -3.28 -5.43 -7.88
N LEU A 49 -3.98 -4.48 -8.49
CA LEU A 49 -3.38 -3.35 -9.21
C LEU A 49 -2.90 -2.30 -8.21
N ILE A 50 -1.81 -1.63 -8.56
CA ILE A 50 -1.35 -0.42 -7.87
C ILE A 50 -2.20 0.74 -8.38
N LEU A 51 -2.96 1.36 -7.49
CA LEU A 51 -3.88 2.46 -7.78
C LEU A 51 -3.26 3.82 -7.47
N GLY A 52 -2.32 3.85 -6.54
CA GLY A 52 -1.54 5.03 -6.17
C GLY A 52 -0.12 4.63 -5.82
N ALA A 53 0.84 5.46 -6.21
CA ALA A 53 2.27 5.23 -6.03
C ALA A 53 2.97 6.57 -5.79
N TYR A 54 3.83 6.65 -4.79
CA TYR A 54 4.63 7.85 -4.54
C TYR A 54 5.88 7.53 -3.69
N VAL A 55 6.80 8.47 -3.61
CA VAL A 55 8.04 8.35 -2.82
C VAL A 55 8.08 9.44 -1.76
N THR A 56 8.50 9.08 -0.55
CA THR A 56 8.71 10.02 0.57
C THR A 56 10.12 9.91 1.14
N ASN A 57 10.64 11.00 1.70
CA ASN A 57 11.86 11.02 2.53
C ASN A 57 11.54 11.00 4.03
N ASP A 58 10.26 10.90 4.40
CA ASP A 58 9.85 10.81 5.80
C ASP A 58 10.25 9.46 6.38
N PRO A 59 11.00 9.43 7.50
CA PRO A 59 11.43 8.18 8.12
C PRO A 59 10.30 7.42 8.84
N ASN A 60 9.10 8.01 8.92
CA ASN A 60 7.98 7.51 9.71
C ASN A 60 6.70 7.45 8.89
N ASP A 61 6.08 6.27 8.88
CA ASP A 61 4.85 5.99 8.13
C ASP A 61 3.58 6.56 8.76
N LYS A 62 3.62 7.00 10.02
CA LYS A 62 2.41 7.48 10.74
C LYS A 62 1.65 8.61 10.05
N LEU A 63 2.32 9.38 9.20
CA LEU A 63 1.70 10.50 8.45
C LEU A 63 1.45 10.17 6.98
N GLN A 64 1.68 8.92 6.56
CA GLN A 64 1.61 8.50 5.17
C GLN A 64 0.24 7.94 4.76
N LEU A 65 -0.72 7.90 5.69
CA LEU A 65 -2.08 7.41 5.40
C LEU A 65 -2.83 8.32 4.41
N ASP A 66 -2.83 9.61 4.69
CA ASP A 66 -3.50 10.65 3.89
C ASP A 66 -2.81 10.87 2.52
N PRO A 67 -1.47 10.99 2.43
CA PRO A 67 -0.78 11.01 1.14
C PRO A 67 -1.07 9.78 0.28
N ALA A 68 -1.17 8.59 0.88
CA ALA A 68 -1.45 7.38 0.12
C ALA A 68 -2.89 7.30 -0.38
N LEU A 69 -3.87 7.78 0.39
CA LEU A 69 -5.24 7.93 -0.10
C LEU A 69 -5.31 8.96 -1.23
N ASN A 70 -4.66 10.12 -1.07
CA ASN A 70 -4.61 11.19 -2.06
C ASN A 70 -3.79 10.83 -3.32
N SER A 71 -2.94 9.80 -3.26
CA SER A 71 -2.20 9.31 -4.43
C SER A 71 -3.08 8.58 -5.44
N ILE A 72 -4.32 8.26 -5.08
CA ILE A 72 -5.29 7.58 -5.95
C ILE A 72 -6.14 8.64 -6.63
N ASP A 73 -6.23 8.52 -7.94
CA ASP A 73 -7.15 9.34 -8.73
C ASP A 73 -8.59 8.86 -8.47
N SER A 74 -9.43 9.76 -7.98
CA SER A 74 -10.84 9.48 -7.69
C SER A 74 -11.66 9.11 -8.94
N SER A 75 -11.18 9.46 -10.13
CA SER A 75 -11.79 9.01 -11.40
C SER A 75 -11.52 7.53 -11.70
N ILE A 76 -10.45 6.97 -11.14
CA ILE A 76 -10.10 5.55 -11.29
C ILE A 76 -10.88 4.72 -10.27
N ARG A 77 -10.92 5.17 -9.01
CA ARG A 77 -11.59 4.46 -7.93
C ARG A 77 -11.95 5.37 -6.75
N GLU A 78 -13.19 5.22 -6.30
CA GLU A 78 -13.63 5.70 -4.99
C GLU A 78 -13.26 4.67 -3.92
N VAL A 79 -12.62 5.12 -2.84
CA VAL A 79 -12.09 4.25 -1.79
C VAL A 79 -13.06 4.26 -0.62
N SER A 80 -13.92 3.25 -0.51
CA SER A 80 -14.86 3.17 0.62
C SER A 80 -14.22 2.61 1.88
N GLU A 81 -13.19 1.77 1.74
CA GLU A 81 -12.48 1.20 2.88
C GLU A 81 -10.97 1.23 2.66
N LEU A 82 -10.26 1.64 3.69
CA LEU A 82 -8.81 1.78 3.70
C LEU A 82 -8.21 0.88 4.77
N LEU A 83 -7.35 -0.04 4.37
CA LEU A 83 -6.60 -0.93 5.25
C LEU A 83 -5.14 -0.48 5.34
N ALA A 84 -4.59 -0.42 6.55
CA ALA A 84 -3.20 -0.03 6.76
C ALA A 84 -2.53 -0.81 7.91
N ASP A 85 -1.20 -0.90 7.86
CA ASP A 85 -0.40 -1.50 8.95
C ASP A 85 -0.28 -0.56 10.15
N SER A 86 0.12 -1.12 11.31
CA SER A 86 0.35 -0.35 12.54
C SER A 86 1.42 0.71 12.43
N GLY A 87 2.29 0.63 11.41
CA GLY A 87 3.23 1.70 11.09
C GLY A 87 2.57 3.00 10.65
N TYR A 88 1.37 2.92 10.05
CA TYR A 88 0.63 4.07 9.52
C TYR A 88 -0.35 4.67 10.51
N TYR A 89 -0.57 4.02 11.66
CA TYR A 89 -1.57 4.48 12.60
C TYR A 89 -1.18 5.85 13.20
N SER A 90 -2.07 6.82 12.99
CA SER A 90 -2.08 8.12 13.65
C SER A 90 -3.53 8.52 13.90
N GLU A 91 -3.87 8.82 15.15
CA GLU A 91 -5.23 9.24 15.54
C GLU A 91 -5.71 10.42 14.70
N GLY A 92 -4.83 11.40 14.48
CA GLY A 92 -5.15 12.57 13.66
C GLY A 92 -5.39 12.23 12.19
N ALA A 93 -4.61 11.29 11.62
CA ALA A 93 -4.77 10.90 10.21
C ALA A 93 -6.05 10.08 9.99
N VAL A 94 -6.34 9.14 10.90
CA VAL A 94 -7.57 8.32 10.87
C VAL A 94 -8.80 9.21 11.05
N THR A 95 -8.81 10.07 12.08
CA THR A 95 -9.94 10.95 12.35
C THR A 95 -10.19 11.89 11.18
N LYS A 96 -9.13 12.44 10.57
CA LYS A 96 -9.26 13.32 9.40
C LYS A 96 -9.97 12.61 8.24
N ILE A 97 -9.53 11.40 7.89
CA ILE A 97 -10.09 10.61 6.79
C ILE A 97 -11.54 10.19 7.08
N GLU A 98 -11.82 9.68 8.28
CA GLU A 98 -13.17 9.22 8.63
C GLU A 98 -14.16 10.38 8.84
N SER A 99 -13.68 11.58 9.15
CA SER A 99 -14.50 12.79 9.26
C SER A 99 -14.81 13.46 7.92
N ASP A 100 -14.15 13.03 6.84
CA ASP A 100 -14.38 13.58 5.51
C ASP A 100 -15.61 12.93 4.86
N GLU A 101 -16.75 13.63 4.99
CA GLU A 101 -18.03 13.21 4.39
C GLU A 101 -17.99 13.11 2.86
N THR A 102 -17.00 13.72 2.20
CA THR A 102 -16.90 13.68 0.73
C THR A 102 -16.31 12.38 0.20
N GLN A 103 -15.42 11.73 0.97
CA GLN A 103 -14.85 10.44 0.60
C GLN A 103 -15.52 9.26 1.31
N ASN A 104 -16.15 9.49 2.48
CA ASN A 104 -16.83 8.46 3.26
C ASN A 104 -15.99 7.17 3.42
N THR A 105 -14.68 7.35 3.64
CA THR A 105 -13.69 6.29 3.69
C THR A 105 -13.60 5.72 5.10
N GLU A 106 -13.89 4.43 5.25
CA GLU A 106 -13.77 3.74 6.53
C GLU A 106 -12.34 3.18 6.71
N VAL A 107 -11.66 3.54 7.82
CA VAL A 107 -10.28 3.11 8.04
C VAL A 107 -10.21 1.88 8.95
N TYR A 108 -9.39 0.90 8.55
CA TYR A 108 -9.04 -0.30 9.29
C TYR A 108 -7.52 -0.35 9.44
N CYS A 109 -7.01 0.24 10.51
CA CYS A 109 -5.58 0.36 10.77
C CYS A 109 -5.21 -0.32 12.08
N ASP A 110 -4.29 -1.29 12.03
CA ASP A 110 -3.78 -1.95 13.23
C ASP A 110 -3.17 -0.92 14.17
N VAL A 111 -3.40 -1.03 15.47
CA VAL A 111 -2.92 -0.01 16.42
C VAL A 111 -1.66 -0.47 17.15
N GLU A 112 -1.36 -1.77 17.13
CA GLU A 112 -0.25 -2.36 17.89
C GLU A 112 0.45 -3.48 17.10
N ARG A 113 1.77 -3.56 17.26
CA ARG A 113 2.52 -4.72 16.76
C ARG A 113 2.20 -5.92 17.64
N THR A 114 1.44 -6.87 17.12
CA THR A 114 1.31 -8.17 17.78
C THR A 114 2.67 -8.90 17.78
N PRO A 115 3.12 -9.44 18.93
CA PRO A 115 4.33 -10.26 18.99
C PRO A 115 4.26 -11.42 17.99
N HIS A 116 5.41 -11.86 17.47
CA HIS A 116 5.45 -13.02 16.59
C HIS A 116 5.02 -14.29 17.34
N GLY A 117 3.85 -14.80 16.98
CA GLY A 117 3.25 -16.02 17.51
C GLY A 117 1.74 -15.86 17.64
N ARG A 118 0.98 -16.92 17.34
CA ARG A 118 -0.43 -16.97 17.75
C ARG A 118 -0.47 -17.62 19.13
N THR A 119 -1.06 -16.94 20.10
CA THR A 119 -1.38 -17.58 21.37
C THR A 119 -2.57 -18.52 21.18
N VAL A 120 -2.75 -19.49 22.07
CA VAL A 120 -3.93 -20.38 22.03
C VAL A 120 -5.22 -19.56 22.10
N ALA A 121 -5.23 -18.48 22.89
CA ALA A 121 -6.33 -17.53 23.02
C ALA A 121 -6.63 -16.71 21.74
N ASP A 122 -5.72 -16.69 20.76
CA ASP A 122 -5.94 -16.08 19.43
C ASP A 122 -6.53 -17.07 18.42
N LEU A 123 -6.42 -18.37 18.71
CA LEU A 123 -6.99 -19.46 17.91
C LEU A 123 -8.39 -19.87 18.39
N GLU A 124 -8.73 -19.53 19.64
CA GLU A 124 -10.07 -19.71 20.18
C GLU A 124 -11.08 -18.84 19.43
N LYS A 125 -12.22 -19.44 19.04
CA LYS A 125 -13.36 -18.71 18.49
C LYS A 125 -13.87 -17.76 19.58
N ARG A 126 -13.60 -16.47 19.44
CA ARG A 126 -14.25 -15.43 20.23
C ARG A 126 -15.56 -15.06 19.58
N ASP A 127 -16.60 -14.93 20.40
CA ASP A 127 -17.87 -14.34 19.98
C ASP A 127 -17.62 -12.98 19.32
N ASP A 128 -18.44 -12.68 18.31
CA ASP A 128 -18.32 -11.44 17.56
C ASP A 128 -18.70 -10.27 18.48
N LEU A 129 -17.77 -9.34 18.67
CA LEU A 129 -18.05 -8.13 19.43
C LEU A 129 -18.92 -7.21 18.58
N GLU A 130 -20.06 -6.79 19.11
CA GLU A 130 -20.80 -5.65 18.55
C GLU A 130 -19.96 -4.39 18.71
N TYR A 131 -19.82 -3.63 17.62
CA TYR A 131 -19.06 -2.38 17.61
C TYR A 131 -19.87 -1.29 18.32
N SER A 132 -19.39 -0.83 19.47
CA SER A 132 -20.00 0.26 20.25
C SER A 132 -18.92 1.26 20.67
N PRO A 133 -18.70 2.33 19.88
CA PRO A 133 -17.63 3.29 20.14
C PRO A 133 -17.91 4.27 21.30
N GLN A 134 -19.07 4.20 21.95
CA GLN A 134 -19.50 5.18 22.95
C GLN A 134 -18.54 5.20 24.16
N GLY A 135 -17.85 6.34 24.34
CA GLY A 135 -16.96 6.58 25.48
C GLY A 135 -15.54 6.00 25.35
N LEU A 136 -15.18 5.45 24.18
CA LEU A 136 -13.84 4.89 23.94
C LEU A 136 -12.89 5.95 23.35
N THR A 137 -11.60 5.78 23.63
CA THR A 137 -10.56 6.52 22.90
C THR A 137 -10.51 6.07 21.42
N PRO A 138 -10.06 6.91 20.47
CA PRO A 138 -9.96 6.52 19.05
C PRO A 138 -9.17 5.23 18.83
N LYS A 139 -8.10 5.04 19.61
CA LYS A 139 -7.29 3.82 19.63
C LYS A 139 -8.07 2.59 20.10
N GLU A 140 -8.89 2.70 21.14
CA GLU A 140 -9.71 1.59 21.64
C GLU A 140 -10.87 1.28 20.69
N ALA A 141 -11.50 2.30 20.11
CA ALA A 141 -12.52 2.14 19.09
C ALA A 141 -11.97 1.40 17.86
N MET A 142 -10.79 1.78 17.36
CA MET A 142 -10.13 1.08 16.26
C MET A 142 -9.78 -0.38 16.63
N ARG A 143 -9.34 -0.62 17.87
CA ARG A 143 -9.08 -1.99 18.35
C ARG A 143 -10.36 -2.83 18.37
N GLN A 144 -11.49 -2.29 18.83
CA GLN A 144 -12.77 -3.00 18.80
C GLN A 144 -13.24 -3.24 17.36
N LYS A 145 -13.11 -2.23 16.49
CA LYS A 145 -13.45 -2.30 15.06
C LYS A 145 -12.73 -3.46 14.36
N LEU A 146 -11.43 -3.63 14.61
CA LEU A 146 -10.64 -4.75 14.08
C LEU A 146 -11.02 -6.13 14.66
N GLN A 147 -11.67 -6.16 15.83
CA GLN A 147 -12.14 -7.40 16.46
C GLN A 147 -13.51 -7.86 15.96
N THR A 148 -14.25 -7.03 15.24
CA THR A 148 -15.51 -7.40 14.56
C THR A 148 -15.28 -8.41 13.44
N THR A 149 -16.33 -9.11 12.99
CA THR A 149 -16.27 -10.04 11.86
C THR A 149 -15.71 -9.37 10.60
N ARG A 150 -16.25 -8.19 10.25
CA ARG A 150 -15.80 -7.38 9.11
C ARG A 150 -14.33 -6.95 9.26
N GLY A 151 -13.95 -6.42 10.42
CA GLY A 151 -12.57 -6.02 10.70
C GLY A 151 -11.58 -7.19 10.59
N ARG A 152 -11.95 -8.38 11.08
CA ARG A 152 -11.14 -9.60 10.94
C ARG A 152 -11.04 -10.08 9.49
N GLU A 153 -12.10 -9.96 8.70
CA GLU A 153 -12.10 -10.32 7.27
C GLU A 153 -11.20 -9.38 6.47
N CYS A 154 -11.38 -8.07 6.63
CA CYS A 154 -10.51 -7.05 6.06
C CYS A 154 -9.05 -7.31 6.47
N TYR A 155 -8.79 -7.61 7.75
CA TYR A 155 -7.45 -7.94 8.23
C TYR A 155 -6.88 -9.25 7.67
N LYS A 156 -7.70 -10.25 7.30
CA LYS A 156 -7.20 -11.46 6.62
C LYS A 156 -6.77 -11.18 5.18
N LEU A 157 -7.51 -10.32 4.46
CA LEU A 157 -7.19 -9.89 3.10
C LEU A 157 -5.81 -9.21 3.04
N ARG A 158 -5.39 -8.59 4.15
CA ARG A 158 -4.06 -8.00 4.36
C ARG A 158 -2.91 -8.90 3.89
N LYS A 159 -2.92 -10.20 4.20
CA LYS A 159 -1.80 -11.12 3.90
C LYS A 159 -1.76 -11.58 2.45
N GLN A 160 -2.87 -11.41 1.72
CA GLN A 160 -3.06 -12.09 0.44
C GLN A 160 -2.74 -11.22 -0.78
N THR A 161 -2.60 -9.91 -0.62
CA THR A 161 -2.60 -8.98 -1.77
C THR A 161 -1.31 -8.17 -1.89
N VAL A 162 -1.00 -7.34 -0.90
CA VAL A 162 0.15 -6.43 -0.95
C VAL A 162 1.50 -7.17 -0.90
N GLU A 163 1.68 -8.12 0.01
CA GLU A 163 2.95 -8.85 0.13
C GLU A 163 3.32 -9.56 -1.18
N PRO A 164 2.39 -10.24 -1.88
CA PRO A 164 2.64 -10.75 -3.22
C PRO A 164 2.96 -9.69 -4.26
N ALA A 165 2.29 -8.53 -4.26
CA ALA A 165 2.58 -7.45 -5.22
C ALA A 165 4.05 -6.98 -5.11
N PHE A 166 4.52 -6.74 -3.88
CA PHE A 166 5.91 -6.39 -3.63
C PHE A 166 6.88 -7.54 -3.89
N GLY A 167 6.49 -8.78 -3.60
CA GLY A 167 7.26 -9.97 -3.96
C GLY A 167 7.48 -10.08 -5.47
N ILE A 168 6.45 -9.80 -6.28
CA ILE A 168 6.55 -9.76 -7.75
C ILE A 168 7.48 -8.64 -8.19
N ILE A 169 7.35 -7.44 -7.63
CA ILE A 169 8.25 -6.32 -7.98
C ILE A 169 9.72 -6.68 -7.70
N LYS A 170 10.01 -7.26 -6.53
CA LYS A 170 11.39 -7.57 -6.12
C LYS A 170 11.97 -8.77 -6.85
N GLU A 171 11.24 -9.88 -6.91
CA GLU A 171 11.76 -11.16 -7.39
C GLU A 171 11.52 -11.36 -8.89
N VAL A 172 10.40 -10.86 -9.41
CA VAL A 172 9.98 -11.13 -10.79
C VAL A 172 10.29 -9.96 -11.73
N LEU A 173 10.16 -8.71 -11.28
CA LEU A 173 10.64 -7.54 -12.05
C LEU A 173 12.11 -7.23 -11.76
N GLY A 174 12.69 -7.83 -10.72
CA GLY A 174 14.10 -7.66 -10.36
C GLY A 174 14.44 -6.29 -9.77
N PHE A 175 13.42 -5.52 -9.35
CA PHE A 175 13.64 -4.18 -8.82
C PHE A 175 14.10 -4.24 -7.36
N ARG A 176 15.39 -4.02 -7.13
CA ARG A 176 16.02 -4.08 -5.81
C ARG A 176 16.46 -2.72 -5.26
N GLN A 177 16.73 -1.77 -6.15
CA GLN A 177 17.23 -0.45 -5.81
C GLN A 177 16.83 0.56 -6.88
N PHE A 178 16.71 1.82 -6.47
CA PHE A 178 16.56 2.96 -7.38
C PHE A 178 17.91 3.29 -8.03
N PHE A 179 17.89 3.65 -9.31
CA PHE A 179 19.08 4.04 -10.07
C PHE A 179 19.25 5.55 -10.09
N LEU A 180 18.14 6.29 -10.18
CA LEU A 180 18.13 7.74 -10.13
C LEU A 180 18.28 8.28 -8.69
N ARG A 181 18.64 9.56 -8.61
CA ARG A 181 18.86 10.29 -7.35
C ARG A 181 17.98 11.53 -7.28
N GLY A 182 17.56 11.87 -6.07
CA GLY A 182 16.60 12.95 -5.82
C GLY A 182 15.16 12.46 -5.91
N ILE A 183 14.31 12.99 -5.03
CA ILE A 183 12.93 12.50 -4.82
C ILE A 183 12.11 12.50 -6.11
N GLU A 184 12.20 13.55 -6.93
CA GLU A 184 11.45 13.67 -8.19
C GLU A 184 11.80 12.55 -9.17
N LYS A 185 13.10 12.31 -9.38
CA LYS A 185 13.56 11.30 -10.33
C LYS A 185 13.26 9.88 -9.83
N VAL A 186 13.40 9.66 -8.54
CA VAL A 186 13.06 8.38 -7.89
C VAL A 186 11.56 8.11 -7.96
N ASN A 187 10.72 9.15 -7.84
CA ASN A 187 9.28 9.03 -8.04
C ASN A 187 8.94 8.59 -9.47
N LEU A 188 9.60 9.17 -10.48
CA LEU A 188 9.43 8.74 -11.88
C LEU A 188 9.80 7.27 -12.10
N GLU A 189 10.90 6.78 -11.48
CA GLU A 189 11.24 5.35 -11.56
C GLU A 189 10.15 4.49 -10.91
N TRP A 190 9.60 4.94 -9.78
CA TRP A 190 8.56 4.23 -9.05
C TRP A 190 7.25 4.17 -9.83
N ASP A 191 6.87 5.26 -10.49
CA ASP A 191 5.70 5.33 -11.37
C ASP A 191 5.87 4.38 -12.56
N LEU A 192 7.03 4.41 -13.23
CA LEU A 192 7.32 3.54 -14.36
C LEU A 192 7.26 2.05 -13.96
N LEU A 193 7.81 1.72 -12.79
CA LEU A 193 7.76 0.36 -12.25
C LEU A 193 6.33 -0.07 -11.90
N SER A 194 5.54 0.83 -11.32
CA SER A 194 4.13 0.58 -10.99
C SER A 194 3.30 0.32 -12.25
N ILE A 195 3.55 1.09 -13.32
CA ILE A 195 2.95 0.86 -14.64
C ILE A 195 3.36 -0.50 -15.20
N ALA A 196 4.65 -0.85 -15.17
CA ALA A 196 5.14 -2.14 -15.66
C ALA A 196 4.51 -3.33 -14.90
N TYR A 197 4.39 -3.22 -13.57
CA TYR A 197 3.69 -4.19 -12.73
C TYR A 197 2.21 -4.30 -13.13
N ASN A 198 1.50 -3.18 -13.24
CA ASN A 198 0.08 -3.15 -13.59
C ASN A 198 -0.17 -3.77 -14.96
N LEU A 199 0.61 -3.43 -15.99
CA LEU A 199 0.50 -4.01 -17.33
C LEU A 199 0.68 -5.54 -17.30
N LYS A 200 1.68 -6.03 -16.56
CA LYS A 200 1.90 -7.46 -16.37
C LYS A 200 0.72 -8.13 -15.67
N ARG A 201 0.14 -7.47 -14.67
CA ARG A 201 -1.01 -7.98 -13.92
C ARG A 201 -2.27 -8.02 -14.79
N ILE A 202 -2.58 -6.95 -15.49
CA ILE A 202 -3.68 -6.86 -16.46
C ILE A 202 -3.53 -7.97 -17.50
N PHE A 203 -2.36 -8.14 -18.11
CA PHE A 203 -2.14 -9.20 -19.10
C PHE A 203 -2.41 -10.60 -18.55
N LYS A 204 -2.05 -10.87 -17.28
CA LYS A 204 -2.37 -12.16 -16.65
C LYS A 204 -3.86 -12.33 -16.38
N LEU A 205 -4.53 -11.27 -15.90
CA LEU A 205 -5.97 -11.29 -15.64
C LEU A 205 -6.76 -11.49 -16.94
N THR A 206 -6.33 -10.85 -18.03
CA THR A 206 -7.02 -10.94 -19.34
C THR A 206 -6.70 -12.22 -20.10
N LYS A 207 -5.51 -12.84 -19.91
CA LYS A 207 -5.21 -14.17 -20.46
C LYS A 207 -6.12 -15.27 -19.91
N GLY A 208 -6.63 -15.13 -18.68
CA GLY A 208 -7.65 -16.03 -18.13
C GLY A 208 -8.97 -15.99 -18.90
N ASN A 209 -9.23 -14.90 -19.64
CA ASN A 209 -10.46 -14.66 -20.41
C ASN A 209 -10.31 -14.97 -21.91
N GLY A 210 -9.32 -15.78 -22.31
CA GLY A 210 -9.25 -16.30 -23.69
C GLY A 210 -8.63 -15.37 -24.73
N LEU A 211 -7.82 -14.38 -24.33
CA LEU A 211 -6.99 -13.65 -25.30
C LEU A 211 -6.07 -14.65 -26.02
N SER A 212 -6.23 -14.71 -27.35
CA SER A 212 -5.31 -15.40 -28.24
C SER A 212 -3.87 -15.03 -27.87
N PRO A 213 -2.96 -16.00 -27.65
CA PRO A 213 -1.55 -15.68 -27.48
C PRO A 213 -1.11 -14.94 -28.75
N PHE A 214 -0.77 -13.64 -28.62
CA PHE A 214 -0.31 -12.76 -29.70
C PHE A 214 0.30 -13.58 -30.84
N ASP A 215 -0.45 -13.71 -31.93
CA ASP A 215 -0.14 -14.62 -33.01
C ASP A 215 1.32 -14.42 -33.43
N LYS A 216 2.05 -15.55 -33.50
CA LYS A 216 3.52 -15.70 -33.51
C LYS A 216 4.22 -15.11 -34.75
N LYS A 217 3.60 -14.17 -35.44
CA LYS A 217 4.09 -13.53 -36.66
C LYS A 217 4.43 -12.09 -36.34
N PHE A 218 5.71 -11.77 -36.39
CA PHE A 218 6.20 -10.39 -36.35
C PHE A 218 6.71 -10.03 -37.75
N PHE A 219 6.29 -8.87 -38.25
CA PHE A 219 6.80 -8.31 -39.50
C PHE A 219 7.98 -7.41 -39.17
N ILE A 220 9.14 -7.68 -39.78
CA ILE A 220 10.29 -6.78 -39.76
C ILE A 220 10.40 -6.23 -41.19
N GLY A 221 10.11 -4.94 -41.35
CA GLY A 221 10.30 -4.20 -42.59
C GLY A 221 11.31 -3.09 -42.35
N ALA A 222 12.29 -2.97 -43.25
CA ALA A 222 13.24 -1.87 -43.28
C ALA A 222 12.57 -0.56 -43.74
#